data_AF-A0A9E4FG89-F1
#
_entry.id   AF-A0A9E4FG89-F1
#
_cell.length_a   1.000
_cell.length_b   1.000
_cell.length_c   1.000
_cell.angle_alpha   90.00
_cell.angle_beta   90.00
_cell.angle_gamma   90.00
#
_symmetry.space_group_name_H-M   'P 1'
#
loop_
_entity.id
_entity.type
_entity.pdbx_description
1 polymer ?
#
loop_
_entity_poly.entity_id
_entity_poly.type
_entity_poly.pdbx_seq_one_letter_code
_entity_poly.pdbx_strand_id
1 'polypeptide(L)'
;FVHDSWWHLISNTMPLVILGGMVLFRGVRYFGAVTFMIMLLGGILLWCFGRNAAHIGASGLAFGYLGFLVTRGFYERSWQSIGVAALVVFLYGGMIFGVVPRDDGVSWEAHLFGLLAGMVVARVAFGLERRRQQALADEQPTGARPARTSIDLER
;
A
#
# COMPACT_ATOMS: atom_id res chain seq x y z
N PHE A 1 28.12 -10.86 -16.63
CA PHE A 1 27.85 -10.68 -15.19
C PHE A 1 27.53 -9.24 -14.75
N VAL A 2 28.01 -8.18 -15.42
CA VAL A 2 27.68 -6.77 -15.03
C VAL A 2 26.35 -6.26 -15.62
N HIS A 3 25.71 -6.98 -16.54
CA HIS A 3 24.47 -6.52 -17.20
C HIS A 3 23.21 -6.84 -16.38
N ASP A 4 23.26 -7.85 -15.51
CA ASP A 4 22.13 -8.24 -14.65
C ASP A 4 21.85 -7.18 -13.59
N SER A 5 22.88 -6.62 -12.94
CA SER A 5 22.69 -5.69 -11.83
C SER A 5 22.05 -4.36 -12.25
N TRP A 6 22.40 -3.81 -13.41
CA TRP A 6 21.84 -2.54 -13.89
C TRP A 6 20.40 -2.71 -14.37
N TRP A 7 20.10 -3.81 -15.05
CA TRP A 7 18.74 -4.10 -15.51
C TRP A 7 17.82 -4.50 -14.35
N HIS A 8 18.34 -5.20 -13.34
CA HIS A 8 17.65 -5.42 -12.06
C HIS A 8 17.42 -4.11 -11.29
N LEU A 9 18.36 -3.17 -11.28
CA LEU A 9 18.17 -1.88 -10.60
C LEU A 9 17.11 -1.03 -11.30
N ILE A 10 17.17 -0.92 -12.63
CA ILE A 10 16.23 -0.12 -13.43
C ILE A 10 14.82 -0.73 -13.37
N SER A 11 14.69 -2.06 -13.49
CA SER A 11 13.38 -2.74 -13.39
C SER A 11 12.72 -2.61 -12.02
N ASN A 12 13.49 -2.38 -10.95
CA ASN A 12 12.93 -2.07 -9.62
C ASN A 12 12.62 -0.58 -9.42
N THR A 13 13.34 0.30 -10.11
CA THR A 13 13.18 1.76 -9.95
C THR A 13 11.82 2.22 -10.47
N MET A 14 11.34 1.67 -11.60
CA MET A 14 10.04 2.04 -12.17
C MET A 14 8.84 1.70 -11.28
N PRO A 15 8.68 0.45 -10.79
CA PRO A 15 7.66 0.12 -9.81
C PRO A 15 7.75 0.97 -8.54
N LEU A 16 8.96 1.23 -8.02
CA LEU A 16 9.12 2.04 -6.81
C LEU A 16 8.67 3.49 -7.00
N VAL A 17 9.05 4.11 -8.12
CA VAL A 17 8.66 5.49 -8.42
C VAL A 17 7.16 5.58 -8.67
N ILE A 18 6.60 4.67 -9.48
CA ILE A 18 5.19 4.75 -9.87
C ILE A 18 4.27 4.35 -8.71
N LEU A 19 4.50 3.19 -8.09
CA LEU A 19 3.68 2.73 -6.97
C LEU A 19 3.92 3.58 -5.72
N GLY A 20 5.17 3.92 -5.42
CA GLY A 20 5.50 4.84 -4.34
C GLY A 20 4.90 6.23 -4.56
N GLY A 21 4.91 6.74 -5.79
CA GLY A 21 4.25 7.98 -6.20
C GLY A 21 2.74 7.93 -5.99
N MET A 22 2.09 6.80 -6.31
CA MET A 22 0.67 6.57 -6.02
C MET A 22 0.36 6.66 -4.52
N VAL A 23 1.22 6.11 -3.66
CA VAL A 23 1.08 6.27 -2.20
C VAL A 23 1.35 7.73 -1.77
N LEU A 24 2.35 8.37 -2.38
CA LEU A 24 2.74 9.75 -2.10
C LEU A 24 1.64 10.77 -2.39
N PHE A 25 0.75 10.52 -3.36
CA PHE A 25 -0.41 11.37 -3.62
C PHE A 25 -1.35 11.52 -2.41
N ARG A 26 -1.28 10.63 -1.41
CA ARG A 26 -2.02 10.76 -0.14
C ARG A 26 -1.32 11.67 0.89
N GLY A 27 -0.12 12.17 0.59
CA GLY A 27 0.66 13.09 1.39
C GLY A 27 1.99 12.51 1.89
N VAL A 28 3.00 13.38 2.03
CA VAL A 28 4.38 13.00 2.40
C VAL A 28 4.46 12.25 3.73
N ARG A 29 3.72 12.69 4.75
CA ARG A 29 3.68 12.02 6.06
C ARG A 29 3.06 10.63 5.98
N TYR A 30 2.01 10.50 5.17
CA TYR A 30 1.31 9.25 4.95
C TYR A 30 2.21 8.24 4.22
N PHE A 31 2.86 8.69 3.16
CA PHE A 31 3.88 7.95 2.43
C PHE A 31 4.98 7.44 3.36
N GLY A 32 5.64 8.34 4.10
CA GLY A 32 6.73 7.96 5.02
C GLY A 32 6.30 6.91 6.04
N ALA A 33 5.10 7.04 6.62
CA ALA A 33 4.57 6.06 7.56
C ALA A 33 4.32 4.69 6.90
N VAL A 34 3.68 4.65 5.73
CA VAL A 34 3.42 3.41 4.99
C VAL A 34 4.72 2.73 4.58
N THR A 35 5.64 3.48 3.97
CA THR A 35 6.96 2.98 3.55
C THR A 35 7.72 2.39 4.73
N PHE A 36 7.81 3.12 5.84
CA PHE A 36 8.52 2.65 7.03
C PHE A 36 7.88 1.39 7.63
N MET A 37 6.55 1.33 7.73
CA MET A 37 5.85 0.15 8.25
C MET A 37 6.01 -1.07 7.35
N ILE A 38 5.99 -0.89 6.03
CA ILE A 38 6.23 -1.98 5.07
C ILE A 38 7.66 -2.50 5.22
N MET A 39 8.66 -1.61 5.27
CA MET A 39 10.06 -1.98 5.43
C MET A 39 10.29 -2.71 6.76
N LEU A 40 9.71 -2.21 7.84
CA LEU A 40 9.84 -2.80 9.18
C LEU A 40 9.20 -4.19 9.24
N LEU A 41 7.93 -4.32 8.85
CA LEU A 41 7.21 -5.58 8.92
C LEU A 41 7.77 -6.60 7.93
N GLY A 42 8.05 -6.19 6.68
CA GLY A 42 8.67 -7.04 5.67
C GLY A 42 10.07 -7.50 6.10
N GLY A 43 10.86 -6.60 6.70
CA GLY A 43 12.18 -6.92 7.24
C GLY A 43 12.12 -7.90 8.42
N ILE A 44 11.17 -7.75 9.35
CA ILE A 44 10.96 -8.70 10.45
C ILE A 44 10.56 -10.07 9.92
N LEU A 45 9.60 -10.14 9.00
CA LEU A 45 9.17 -11.41 8.39
C LEU A 45 10.33 -12.09 7.65
N LEU A 46 11.11 -11.32 6.90
CA LEU A 46 12.27 -11.85 6.18
C LEU A 46 13.38 -12.30 7.12
N TRP A 47 13.62 -11.59 8.22
CA TRP A 47 14.60 -11.98 9.23
C TRP A 47 14.19 -13.28 9.95
N CYS A 48 12.90 -13.45 10.24
CA CYS A 48 12.39 -14.64 10.92
C CYS A 48 12.28 -15.88 10.00
N PHE A 49 11.96 -15.69 8.72
CA PHE A 49 11.54 -16.77 7.82
C PHE A 49 12.32 -16.86 6.51
N GLY A 50 13.21 -15.91 6.23
CA GLY A 50 14.07 -15.91 5.05
C GLY A 50 15.20 -16.95 5.16
N ARG A 51 15.65 -17.46 4.00
CA ARG A 51 16.86 -18.30 3.92
C ARG A 51 18.11 -17.47 4.22
N ASN A 52 19.26 -18.08 4.50
CA ASN A 52 20.52 -17.33 4.58
C ASN A 52 21.02 -16.95 3.17
N ALA A 53 20.47 -15.88 2.59
CA ALA A 53 20.86 -15.34 1.29
C ALA A 53 21.07 -13.82 1.35
N ALA A 54 21.73 -13.25 0.34
CA ALA A 54 21.84 -11.79 0.22
C ALA A 54 20.47 -11.17 -0.09
N HIS A 55 19.74 -10.77 0.94
CA HIS A 55 18.45 -10.10 0.83
C HIS A 55 18.62 -8.60 0.60
N ILE A 56 19.26 -8.23 -0.50
CA ILE A 56 19.44 -6.83 -0.89
C ILE A 56 18.31 -6.50 -1.86
N GLY A 57 17.37 -5.63 -1.48
CA GLY A 57 16.32 -5.29 -2.43
C GLY A 57 15.39 -4.17 -2.02
N ALA A 58 15.45 -3.08 -2.78
CA ALA A 58 14.33 -2.17 -2.92
C ALA A 58 13.08 -2.87 -3.53
N SER A 59 13.25 -4.04 -4.14
CA SER A 59 12.16 -4.86 -4.69
C SER A 59 11.13 -5.28 -3.64
N GLY A 60 11.55 -5.68 -2.43
CA GLY A 60 10.61 -6.03 -1.35
C GLY A 60 9.66 -4.87 -1.02
N LEU A 61 10.17 -3.64 -1.04
CA LEU A 61 9.35 -2.44 -0.87
C LEU A 61 8.40 -2.22 -2.06
N ALA A 62 8.82 -2.48 -3.29
CA ALA A 62 7.96 -2.41 -4.47
C ALA A 62 6.77 -3.39 -4.37
N PHE A 63 7.04 -4.63 -3.97
CA PHE A 63 6.01 -5.63 -3.67
C PHE A 63 5.11 -5.19 -2.52
N GLY A 64 5.66 -4.54 -1.50
CA GLY A 64 4.87 -3.93 -0.44
C GLY A 64 3.93 -2.83 -0.93
N TYR A 65 4.37 -1.94 -1.82
CA TYR A 65 3.46 -0.96 -2.42
C TYR A 65 2.38 -1.60 -3.29
N LEU A 66 2.73 -2.65 -4.07
CA LEU A 66 1.76 -3.42 -4.83
C LEU A 66 0.68 -4.00 -3.90
N GLY A 67 1.09 -4.74 -2.86
CA GLY A 67 0.20 -5.34 -1.89
C GLY A 67 -0.64 -4.30 -1.16
N PHE A 68 -0.04 -3.16 -0.80
CA PHE A 68 -0.72 -2.06 -0.13
C PHE A 68 -1.82 -1.44 -1.01
N LEU A 69 -1.49 -1.01 -2.23
CA LEU A 69 -2.43 -0.29 -3.11
C LEU A 69 -3.60 -1.17 -3.55
N VAL A 70 -3.32 -2.42 -3.92
CA VAL A 70 -4.35 -3.39 -4.32
C VAL A 70 -5.28 -3.67 -3.14
N THR A 71 -4.72 -4.01 -1.97
CA THR A 71 -5.49 -4.30 -0.75
C THR A 71 -6.32 -3.09 -0.30
N ARG A 72 -5.78 -1.89 -0.46
CA ARG A 72 -6.48 -0.67 -0.07
C ARG A 72 -7.69 -0.38 -0.95
N GLY A 73 -7.63 -0.64 -2.25
CA GLY A 73 -8.81 -0.58 -3.13
C GLY A 73 -9.96 -1.48 -2.67
N PHE A 74 -9.63 -2.68 -2.16
CA PHE A 74 -10.63 -3.60 -1.61
C PHE A 74 -11.29 -3.11 -0.31
N TYR A 75 -10.57 -2.37 0.54
CA TYR A 75 -11.10 -1.86 1.81
C TYR A 75 -11.80 -0.50 1.68
N GLU A 76 -11.23 0.45 0.94
CA GLU A 76 -11.80 1.80 0.79
C GLU A 76 -13.08 1.79 -0.04
N ARG A 77 -13.18 0.93 -1.06
CA ARG A 77 -14.34 0.76 -1.96
C ARG A 77 -14.88 2.07 -2.58
N SER A 78 -14.06 3.12 -2.63
CA SER A 78 -14.37 4.33 -3.38
C SER A 78 -14.00 4.14 -4.84
N TRP A 79 -14.71 4.81 -5.76
CA TRP A 79 -14.41 4.76 -7.20
C TRP A 79 -12.94 5.10 -7.51
N GLN A 80 -12.38 6.07 -6.79
CA GLN A 80 -10.97 6.46 -6.89
C GLN A 80 -10.04 5.32 -6.46
N SER A 81 -10.29 4.70 -5.30
CA SER A 81 -9.46 3.60 -4.78
C SER A 81 -9.52 2.35 -5.66
N ILE A 82 -10.69 2.04 -6.22
CA ILE A 82 -10.89 0.93 -7.16
C ILE A 82 -10.17 1.22 -8.48
N GLY A 83 -10.27 2.44 -9.02
CA GLY A 83 -9.56 2.85 -10.22
C GLY A 83 -8.05 2.74 -10.06
N VAL A 84 -7.51 3.18 -8.93
CA VAL A 84 -6.07 3.03 -8.61
C VAL A 84 -5.69 1.55 -8.52
N ALA A 85 -6.44 0.73 -7.79
CA ALA A 85 -6.14 -0.69 -7.67
C ALA A 85 -6.20 -1.42 -9.02
N ALA A 86 -7.20 -1.11 -9.86
CA ALA A 86 -7.32 -1.67 -11.20
C ALA A 86 -6.13 -1.27 -12.10
N LEU A 87 -5.74 0.00 -12.07
CA LEU A 87 -4.57 0.49 -12.81
C LEU A 87 -3.28 -0.19 -12.34
N VAL A 88 -3.10 -0.35 -11.03
CA VAL A 88 -1.96 -1.05 -10.45
C VAL A 88 -1.91 -2.52 -10.89
N VAL A 89 -3.04 -3.23 -10.83
CA VAL A 89 -3.11 -4.63 -11.29
C VAL A 89 -2.83 -4.73 -12.79
N PHE A 90 -3.35 -3.80 -13.59
CA PHE A 90 -3.11 -3.78 -15.03
C PHE A 90 -1.63 -3.56 -15.36
N LEU A 91 -0.99 -2.56 -14.74
CA LEU A 91 0.41 -2.20 -15.04
C LEU A 91 1.43 -3.13 -14.39
N TYR A 92 1.16 -3.59 -13.17
CA TYR A 92 2.13 -4.27 -12.31
C TYR A 92 1.64 -5.61 -11.75
N GLY A 93 0.46 -6.10 -12.12
CA GLY A 93 -0.05 -7.39 -11.65
C GLY A 93 0.88 -8.56 -11.97
N GLY A 94 1.63 -8.49 -13.08
CA GLY A 94 2.65 -9.47 -13.44
C GLY A 94 3.78 -9.62 -12.41
N MET A 95 4.03 -8.61 -11.57
CA MET A 95 5.00 -8.71 -10.48
C MET A 95 4.67 -9.87 -9.53
N ILE A 96 3.41 -10.28 -9.42
CA ILE A 96 3.02 -11.38 -8.52
C ILE A 96 3.78 -12.67 -8.80
N PHE A 97 4.22 -12.91 -10.04
CA PHE A 97 5.03 -14.10 -10.37
C PHE A 97 6.42 -14.07 -9.75
N GLY A 98 6.92 -12.91 -9.31
CA GLY A 98 8.19 -12.80 -8.60
C GLY A 98 8.17 -13.35 -7.18
N VAL A 99 7.00 -13.74 -6.64
CA VAL A 99 6.91 -14.47 -5.36
C VAL A 99 7.13 -15.98 -5.54
N VAL A 100 7.22 -16.46 -6.77
CA VAL A 100 7.42 -17.89 -7.07
C VAL A 100 8.91 -18.23 -6.92
N PRO A 101 9.26 -19.30 -6.18
CA PRO A 101 10.65 -19.72 -6.01
C PRO A 101 11.18 -20.33 -7.31
N ARG A 102 11.88 -19.53 -8.13
CA ARG A 102 12.50 -19.97 -9.40
C ARG A 102 14.00 -19.71 -9.50
N ASP A 103 14.48 -18.61 -8.93
CA ASP A 103 15.88 -18.18 -9.06
C ASP A 103 16.59 -18.13 -7.70
N ASP A 104 17.79 -18.72 -7.62
CA ASP A 104 18.60 -18.74 -6.39
C ASP A 104 19.33 -17.41 -6.11
N GLY A 105 19.39 -16.51 -7.09
CA GLY A 105 20.05 -15.20 -6.98
C GLY A 105 19.17 -14.04 -6.52
N VAL A 106 17.85 -14.20 -6.50
CA VAL A 106 16.87 -13.17 -6.11
C VAL A 106 15.96 -13.74 -5.02
N SER A 107 15.82 -13.04 -3.90
CA SER A 107 14.99 -13.51 -2.80
C SER A 107 13.50 -13.30 -3.09
N TRP A 108 12.86 -14.35 -3.62
CA TRP A 108 11.39 -14.43 -3.70
C TRP A 108 10.74 -14.27 -2.32
N GLU A 109 11.44 -14.62 -1.23
CA GLU A 109 10.98 -14.41 0.15
C GLU A 109 10.84 -12.91 0.44
N ALA A 110 11.78 -12.09 -0.01
CA ALA A 110 11.70 -10.63 0.14
C ALA A 110 10.48 -10.07 -0.62
N HIS A 111 10.15 -10.63 -1.78
CA HIS A 111 8.95 -10.26 -2.54
C HIS A 111 7.67 -10.68 -1.83
N LEU A 112 7.60 -11.93 -1.35
CA LEU A 112 6.46 -12.47 -0.63
C LEU A 112 6.19 -11.69 0.67
N PHE A 113 7.22 -11.51 1.50
CA PHE A 113 7.06 -10.82 2.77
C PHE A 113 6.85 -9.32 2.60
N GLY A 114 7.43 -8.72 1.56
CA GLY A 114 7.09 -7.36 1.14
C GLY A 114 5.60 -7.23 0.81
N LEU A 115 5.09 -8.10 -0.09
CA LEU A 115 3.69 -8.13 -0.48
C LEU A 115 2.76 -8.26 0.73
N LEU A 116 3.01 -9.26 1.58
CA LEU A 116 2.21 -9.52 2.79
C LEU A 116 2.26 -8.33 3.76
N ALA A 117 3.44 -7.73 3.97
CA ALA A 117 3.57 -6.53 4.79
C ALA A 117 2.71 -5.39 4.23
N GLY A 118 2.73 -5.16 2.92
CA GLY A 118 1.86 -4.21 2.24
C GLY A 118 0.38 -4.42 2.52
N MET A 119 -0.10 -5.66 2.40
CA MET A 119 -1.50 -6.02 2.66
C MET A 119 -1.90 -5.74 4.12
N VAL A 120 -1.04 -6.12 5.08
CA VAL A 120 -1.27 -5.89 6.51
C VAL A 120 -1.28 -4.40 6.82
N VAL A 121 -0.30 -3.64 6.31
CA VAL A 121 -0.22 -2.19 6.52
C VAL A 121 -1.44 -1.47 5.93
N ALA A 122 -1.94 -1.88 4.76
CA ALA A 122 -3.17 -1.33 4.20
C ALA A 122 -4.38 -1.54 5.12
N ARG A 123 -4.52 -2.76 5.68
CA ARG A 123 -5.61 -3.10 6.61
C ARG A 123 -5.55 -2.29 7.91
N VAL A 124 -4.34 -2.11 8.45
CA VAL A 124 -4.12 -1.33 9.68
C VAL A 124 -4.39 0.14 9.44
N ALA A 125 -3.81 0.73 8.39
CA ALA A 125 -3.98 2.14 8.06
C ALA A 125 -5.46 2.49 7.82
N PHE A 126 -6.18 1.68 7.04
CA PHE A 126 -7.61 1.85 6.84
C PHE A 126 -8.40 1.79 8.17
N GLY A 127 -8.05 0.85 9.05
CA GLY A 127 -8.69 0.72 10.36
C GLY A 127 -8.46 1.95 11.26
N LEU A 128 -7.25 2.50 11.27
CA LEU A 128 -6.91 3.70 12.03
C LEU A 128 -7.66 4.94 11.52
N GLU A 129 -7.73 5.12 10.20
CA GLU A 129 -8.48 6.23 9.60
C GLU A 129 -9.96 6.17 9.91
N ARG A 130 -10.57 4.98 9.81
CA ARG A 130 -11.99 4.79 10.15
C ARG A 130 -12.28 5.11 11.62
N ARG A 131 -11.41 4.67 12.55
CA ARG A 131 -11.54 4.99 13.99
C ARG A 131 -11.43 6.49 14.25
N ARG A 132 -10.48 7.16 13.58
CA ARG A 132 -10.32 8.61 13.68
C ARG A 132 -11.56 9.34 13.17
N GLN A 133 -12.12 8.93 12.04
CA GLN A 133 -13.35 9.52 11.49
C GLN A 133 -14.54 9.35 12.44
N GLN A 134 -14.68 8.18 13.07
CA GLN A 134 -15.72 7.93 14.07
C GLN A 134 -15.56 8.83 15.29
N ALA A 135 -14.35 8.90 15.87
CA ALA A 135 -14.08 9.77 17.02
C ALA A 135 -14.39 11.25 16.72
N LEU A 136 -14.03 11.75 15.53
CA LEU A 136 -14.35 13.12 15.11
C LEU A 136 -15.86 13.35 14.90
N ALA A 137 -16.60 12.33 14.49
CA ALA A 137 -18.05 12.42 14.37
C ALA A 137 -18.74 12.40 15.74
N ASP A 138 -18.22 11.63 16.70
CA ASP A 138 -18.73 11.56 18.08
C ASP A 138 -18.43 12.86 18.87
N GLU A 139 -17.33 13.55 18.55
CA GLU A 139 -16.97 14.85 19.13
C GLU A 139 -17.81 16.02 18.59
N GLN A 140 -18.51 15.85 17.45
CA GLN A 140 -19.43 16.88 16.97
C GLN A 140 -20.69 16.90 17.86
N PRO A 141 -20.96 17.99 18.61
CA PRO A 141 -22.11 18.02 19.48
C PRO A 141 -23.39 17.81 18.67
N THR A 142 -24.24 16.89 19.14
CA THR A 142 -25.47 16.39 18.51
C THR A 142 -26.56 17.45 18.23
N GLY A 143 -26.24 18.74 18.38
CA GLY A 143 -27.17 19.87 18.38
C GLY A 143 -27.15 20.77 17.14
N ALA A 144 -26.22 20.62 16.20
CA ALA A 144 -26.23 21.41 14.96
C ALA A 144 -27.19 20.82 13.90
N ARG A 145 -28.45 20.57 14.28
CA ARG A 145 -29.51 20.34 13.30
C ARG A 145 -29.78 21.71 12.67
N PRO A 146 -29.49 21.96 11.38
CA PRO A 146 -29.87 23.22 10.77
C PRO A 146 -31.37 23.36 10.97
N ALA A 147 -31.80 24.48 11.58
CA ALA A 147 -33.20 24.78 11.75
C ALA A 147 -33.85 24.60 10.37
N ARG A 148 -34.68 23.57 10.22
CA ARG A 148 -35.56 23.46 9.07
C ARG A 148 -36.43 24.68 9.17
N THR A 149 -36.11 25.72 8.41
CA THR A 149 -37.06 26.77 8.09
C THR A 149 -38.15 26.05 7.30
N SER A 150 -39.19 25.62 8.00
CA SER A 150 -40.47 25.29 7.41
C SER A 150 -40.97 26.57 6.77
N ILE A 151 -40.54 26.79 5.53
CA ILE A 151 -41.20 27.73 4.64
C ILE A 151 -42.50 27.03 4.25
N ASP A 152 -43.49 27.19 5.14
CA ASP A 152 -44.89 27.15 4.77
C ASP A 152 -45.09 28.30 3.78
N LEU A 153 -45.11 27.95 2.49
CA LEU A 153 -45.74 28.77 1.47
C LEU A 153 -46.91 27.96 0.91
N GLU A 154 -47.93 27.77 1.75
CA GLU A 154 -49.30 27.87 1.26
C GLU A 154 -49.59 29.35 0.99
N ARG A 155 -49.56 29.74 -0.28
CA ARG A 155 -50.50 30.65 -0.97
C ARG A 155 -50.00 30.98 -2.37
#